data_AF-A0A7C5W6J0-F1
#
_entry.id   AF-A0A7C5W6J0-F1
#
_cell.length_a   1.000
_cell.length_b   1.000
_cell.length_c   1.000
_cell.angle_alpha   90.00
_cell.angle_beta   90.00
_cell.angle_gamma   90.00
#
_symmetry.space_group_name_H-M   'P 1'
#
loop_
_entity.id
_entity.type
_entity.pdbx_description
1 polymer ?
#
loop_
_entity_poly.entity_id
_entity_poly.type
_entity_poly.pdbx_seq_one_letter_code
_entity_poly.pdbx_strand_id
1 'polypeptide(L)'
;QKTAAERALVPIRRFMFEHTRDKDLRMFISLDAGLRGRAGLTRRNIPTLTLIPAFVLSEVRLAFWMGFLLYLPFLVIDMVVASVLMSMGMLMLPPMMVSVPFKLLLFVLVDGWYLVVGELLRGFS
;
A
#
# COMPACT_ATOMS: atom_id res chain seq x y z
N GLN A 1 -8.62 -13.29 32.03
CA GLN A 1 -8.38 -13.28 30.56
C GLN A 1 -9.04 -12.10 29.84
N LYS A 2 -10.34 -11.82 30.05
CA LYS A 2 -11.04 -10.68 29.40
C LYS A 2 -10.34 -9.31 29.58
N THR A 3 -9.86 -9.01 30.77
CA THR A 3 -9.20 -7.73 31.09
C THR A 3 -7.85 -7.53 30.39
N ALA A 4 -7.12 -8.62 30.08
CA ALA A 4 -5.85 -8.54 29.38
C ALA A 4 -6.05 -8.26 27.88
N ALA A 5 -7.05 -8.89 27.26
CA ALA A 5 -7.42 -8.67 25.87
C ALA A 5 -7.91 -7.22 25.64
N GLU A 6 -8.74 -6.68 26.54
CA GLU A 6 -9.21 -5.29 26.44
C GLU A 6 -8.08 -4.26 26.54
N ARG A 7 -7.10 -4.48 27.42
CA ARG A 7 -5.92 -3.61 27.55
C ARG A 7 -4.98 -3.72 26.34
N ALA A 8 -4.81 -4.92 25.79
CA ALA A 8 -3.98 -5.13 24.59
C ALA A 8 -4.56 -4.46 23.34
N LEU A 9 -5.89 -4.32 23.26
CA LEU A 9 -6.56 -3.66 22.13
C LEU A 9 -6.34 -2.15 22.08
N VAL A 10 -6.06 -1.49 23.21
CA VAL A 10 -5.89 -0.03 23.26
C VAL A 10 -4.76 0.48 22.36
N PRO A 11 -3.50 0.00 22.47
CA PRO A 11 -2.42 0.45 21.60
C PRO A 11 -2.64 0.08 20.14
N ILE A 12 -3.21 -1.10 19.85
CA ILE A 12 -3.50 -1.55 18.49
C ILE A 12 -4.55 -0.64 17.84
N ARG A 13 -5.61 -0.28 18.57
CA ARG A 13 -6.63 0.66 18.09
C ARG A 13 -6.05 2.03 17.85
N ARG A 14 -5.16 2.51 18.73
CA ARG A 14 -4.48 3.79 18.53
C ARG A 14 -3.68 3.80 17.23
N PHE A 15 -2.87 2.76 17.00
CA PHE A 15 -2.11 2.59 15.77
C PHE A 15 -3.00 2.59 14.53
N MET A 16 -4.09 1.81 14.55
CA MET A 16 -5.05 1.78 13.43
C MET A 16 -5.66 3.16 13.17
N PHE A 17 -6.04 3.92 14.20
CA PHE A 17 -6.57 5.28 14.00
C PHE A 17 -5.55 6.27 13.45
N GLU A 18 -4.26 6.10 13.77
CA GLU A 18 -3.19 6.96 13.25
C GLU A 18 -2.93 6.70 11.75
N HIS A 19 -3.14 5.47 11.29
CA HIS A 19 -2.88 5.04 9.90
C HIS A 19 -4.14 4.91 9.02
N THR A 20 -5.34 5.07 9.59
CA THR A 20 -6.59 5.05 8.82
C THR A 20 -6.90 6.45 8.30
N ARG A 21 -7.17 6.58 7.00
CA ARG A 21 -7.58 7.87 6.43
C ARG A 21 -9.00 8.23 6.86
N ASP A 22 -9.23 9.49 7.21
CA ASP A 22 -10.56 9.99 7.62
C ASP A 22 -11.66 9.71 6.59
N LYS A 23 -11.31 9.71 5.30
CA LYS A 23 -12.27 9.40 4.22
C LYS A 23 -12.71 7.93 4.27
N ASP A 24 -11.75 7.03 4.43
CA ASP A 24 -11.99 5.58 4.46
C ASP A 24 -12.70 5.20 5.78
N LEU A 25 -12.34 5.82 6.91
CA LEU A 25 -13.06 5.66 8.18
C LEU A 25 -14.52 6.13 8.10
N ARG A 26 -14.77 7.32 7.54
CA ARG A 26 -16.14 7.86 7.38
C ARG A 26 -17.00 6.99 6.47
N MET A 27 -16.42 6.40 5.43
CA MET A 27 -17.12 5.44 4.57
C MET A 27 -17.66 4.28 5.40
N PHE A 28 -16.82 3.62 6.19
CA PHE A 28 -17.27 2.49 7.02
C PHE A 28 -18.23 2.89 8.15
N ILE A 29 -18.05 4.07 8.75
CA ILE A 29 -19.03 4.62 9.71
C ILE A 29 -20.40 4.83 9.05
N SER A 30 -20.45 5.31 7.81
CA SER A 30 -21.70 5.57 7.09
C SER A 30 -22.44 4.28 6.69
N LEU A 31 -21.69 3.19 6.51
CA LEU A 31 -22.23 1.86 6.19
C LEU A 31 -22.70 1.11 7.43
N ASP A 32 -22.16 1.44 8.61
CA ASP A 32 -22.56 0.85 9.87
C ASP A 32 -23.93 1.42 10.32
N ALA A 33 -24.98 0.60 10.19
CA ALA A 33 -26.34 0.97 10.57
C ALA A 33 -26.47 1.39 12.05
N GLY A 34 -25.60 0.90 12.94
CA GLY A 34 -25.59 1.25 14.36
C GLY A 34 -24.91 2.59 14.66
N LEU A 35 -24.11 3.13 13.74
CA LEU A 35 -23.39 4.41 13.89
C LEU A 35 -23.94 5.52 13.01
N ARG A 36 -24.73 5.17 11.99
CA ARG A 36 -25.33 6.10 11.04
C ARG A 36 -26.18 7.16 11.77
N GLY A 37 -25.84 8.43 11.59
CA GLY A 37 -26.56 9.57 12.19
C GLY A 37 -26.24 9.86 13.66
N ARG A 38 -25.30 9.13 14.30
CA ARG A 38 -24.85 9.46 15.66
C ARG A 38 -23.98 10.73 15.67
N ALA A 39 -24.41 11.74 16.42
CA ALA A 39 -23.59 12.90 16.75
C ALA A 39 -22.53 12.54 17.82
N GLY A 40 -21.36 13.16 17.78
CA GLY A 40 -20.33 13.00 18.82
C GLY A 40 -19.50 11.70 18.75
N LEU A 41 -19.32 11.13 17.55
CA LEU A 41 -18.45 9.96 17.37
C LEU A 41 -17.01 10.31 17.77
N THR A 42 -16.53 9.64 18.82
CA THR A 42 -15.16 9.76 19.32
C THR A 42 -14.41 8.46 19.03
N ARG A 43 -13.07 8.49 18.96
CA ARG A 43 -12.19 7.30 18.76
C ARG A 43 -12.50 6.12 19.71
N ARG A 44 -13.04 6.39 20.91
CA ARG A 44 -13.50 5.35 21.86
C ARG A 44 -14.83 4.70 21.48
N ASN A 45 -15.73 5.45 20.86
CA ASN A 45 -17.11 5.01 20.57
C ASN A 45 -17.24 4.28 19.23
N ILE A 46 -16.22 4.37 18.37
CA ILE A 46 -16.19 3.60 17.11
C ILE A 46 -15.89 2.12 17.44
N PRO A 47 -16.71 1.17 16.98
CA PRO A 47 -16.46 -0.26 17.16
C PRO A 47 -15.19 -0.71 16.46
N THR A 48 -14.46 -1.64 17.07
CA THR A 48 -13.24 -2.21 16.46
C THR A 48 -13.55 -2.92 15.13
N LEU A 49 -14.72 -3.54 15.02
CA LEU A 49 -15.19 -4.22 13.80
C LEU A 49 -15.42 -3.27 12.62
N THR A 50 -15.63 -1.97 12.88
CA THR A 50 -15.75 -0.93 11.85
C THR A 50 -14.38 -0.33 11.51
N LEU A 51 -13.49 -0.25 12.51
CA LEU A 51 -12.13 0.30 12.36
C LEU A 51 -11.21 -0.61 11.55
N ILE A 52 -11.22 -1.93 11.82
CA ILE A 52 -10.35 -2.89 11.13
C ILE A 52 -10.49 -2.83 9.60
N PRO A 53 -11.70 -2.94 9.01
CA PRO A 53 -11.82 -2.90 7.55
C PRO A 53 -11.50 -1.51 6.96
N ALA A 54 -11.74 -0.43 7.71
CA ALA A 54 -11.35 0.92 7.30
C ALA A 54 -9.82 1.09 7.25
N PHE A 55 -9.12 0.57 8.25
CA PHE A 55 -7.66 0.52 8.29
C PHE A 55 -7.11 -0.30 7.12
N VAL A 56 -7.60 -1.53 6.94
CA VAL A 56 -7.16 -2.41 5.84
C VAL A 56 -7.36 -1.74 4.48
N LEU A 57 -8.49 -1.07 4.24
CA LEU A 57 -8.71 -0.35 2.99
C LEU A 57 -7.70 0.80 2.80
N SER A 58 -7.37 1.53 3.88
CA SER A 58 -6.39 2.61 3.85
C SER A 58 -5.00 2.07 3.50
N GLU A 59 -4.59 0.97 4.13
CA GLU A 59 -3.29 0.32 3.91
C GLU A 59 -3.18 -0.30 2.52
N VAL A 60 -4.21 -1.00 2.04
CA VAL A 60 -4.21 -1.57 0.68
C VAL A 60 -4.06 -0.45 -0.35
N ARG A 61 -4.75 0.68 -0.18
CA ARG A 61 -4.61 1.83 -1.07
C ARG A 61 -3.18 2.38 -1.05
N LEU A 62 -2.56 2.50 0.12
CA LEU A 62 -1.18 2.96 0.26
C LEU A 62 -0.21 1.98 -0.40
N ALA A 63 -0.39 0.68 -0.17
CA ALA A 63 0.41 -0.39 -0.78
C ALA A 63 0.33 -0.35 -2.31
N PHE A 64 -0.86 -0.14 -2.89
CA PHE A 64 -1.02 0.04 -4.33
C PHE A 64 -0.29 1.28 -4.86
N TRP A 65 -0.32 2.40 -4.13
CA TRP A 65 0.40 3.60 -4.51
C TRP A 65 1.92 3.40 -4.47
N MET A 66 2.44 2.82 -3.40
CA MET A 66 3.87 2.48 -3.28
C MET A 66 4.30 1.51 -4.38
N GLY A 67 3.52 0.44 -4.60
CA GLY A 67 3.79 -0.54 -5.66
C GLY A 67 3.79 0.09 -7.05
N PHE A 68 2.85 1.00 -7.33
CA PHE A 68 2.81 1.72 -8.60
C PHE A 68 4.06 2.57 -8.82
N LEU A 69 4.47 3.37 -7.82
CA LEU A 69 5.66 4.21 -7.90
C LEU A 69 6.93 3.38 -8.10
N LEU A 70 7.06 2.26 -7.38
CA LEU A 70 8.18 1.32 -7.55
C LEU A 70 8.19 0.65 -8.93
N TYR A 71 7.02 0.47 -9.54
CA TYR A 71 6.89 -0.18 -10.86
C TYR A 71 7.25 0.75 -12.03
N LEU A 72 7.05 2.07 -11.89
CA LEU A 72 7.31 3.06 -12.94
C LEU A 72 8.70 2.95 -13.61
N PRO A 73 9.84 2.90 -12.89
CA PRO A 73 11.16 2.79 -13.53
C PRO A 73 11.31 1.51 -14.36
N PHE A 74 10.72 0.39 -13.93
CA PHE A 74 10.76 -0.87 -14.67
C PHE A 74 9.90 -0.83 -15.93
N LEU A 75 8.76 -0.13 -15.88
CA LEU A 75 7.92 0.10 -17.05
C LEU A 75 8.65 0.91 -18.12
N VAL A 76 9.42 1.93 -17.72
CA VAL A 76 10.24 2.72 -18.65
C VAL A 76 11.29 1.82 -19.32
N ILE A 77 11.96 0.94 -18.58
CA ILE A 77 12.90 -0.03 -19.16
C ILE A 77 12.20 -0.91 -20.20
N ASP A 78 11.02 -1.46 -19.88
CA ASP A 78 10.28 -2.30 -20.82
C ASP A 78 9.94 -1.57 -22.12
N MET A 79 9.46 -0.33 -22.01
CA MET A 79 9.10 0.49 -23.17
C MET A 79 10.32 0.81 -24.04
N VAL A 80 11.45 1.16 -23.41
CA VAL A 80 12.70 1.45 -24.12
C VAL A 80 13.24 0.20 -24.82
N VAL A 81 13.35 -0.93 -24.10
CA VAL A 81 13.84 -2.19 -24.67
C VAL A 81 12.96 -2.67 -25.83
N ALA A 82 11.64 -2.57 -25.69
CA ALA A 82 10.72 -2.91 -26.77
C ALA A 82 10.93 -2.02 -28.01
N SER A 83 11.09 -0.70 -27.82
CA SER A 83 11.32 0.24 -28.93
C SER A 83 12.63 -0.04 -29.69
N VAL A 84 13.69 -0.39 -28.97
CA VAL A 84 15.01 -0.69 -29.55
C VAL A 84 14.96 -2.02 -30.32
N LEU A 85 14.36 -3.07 -29.75
CA LEU A 85 14.23 -4.36 -30.43
C LEU A 85 13.38 -4.26 -31.69
N MET A 86 12.27 -3.52 -31.64
CA MET A 86 11.44 -3.24 -32.81
C MET A 86 12.22 -2.49 -33.89
N SER A 87 13.04 -1.51 -33.51
CA SER A 87 13.91 -0.78 -34.45
C SER A 87 14.99 -1.65 -35.08
N MET A 88 15.43 -2.73 -34.42
CA MET A 88 16.39 -3.70 -34.97
C MET A 88 15.73 -4.76 -35.87
N GLY A 89 14.39 -4.74 -36.01
CA GLY A 89 13.64 -5.74 -36.76
C GLY A 89 13.51 -7.09 -36.05
N MET A 90 13.87 -7.18 -34.76
CA MET A 90 13.81 -8.41 -33.98
C MET A 90 12.41 -8.62 -33.39
N LEU A 91 11.45 -8.99 -34.25
CA LEU A 91 10.06 -9.19 -33.85
C LEU A 91 9.82 -10.51 -33.09
N MET A 92 10.70 -11.49 -33.25
CA MET A 92 10.52 -12.84 -32.69
C MET A 92 11.12 -13.01 -31.29
N LEU A 93 11.91 -12.05 -30.80
CA LEU A 93 12.44 -12.09 -29.45
C LEU A 93 11.49 -11.34 -28.49
N PRO A 94 10.91 -12.03 -27.48
CA PRO A 94 10.14 -11.38 -26.44
C PRO A 94 10.96 -10.28 -25.73
N PRO A 95 10.54 -9.00 -25.78
CA PRO A 95 11.27 -7.90 -25.15
C PRO A 95 11.49 -8.09 -23.65
N MET A 96 10.60 -8.84 -22.98
CA MET A 96 10.72 -9.15 -21.56
C MET A 96 11.99 -9.93 -21.21
N MET A 97 12.44 -10.86 -22.07
CA MET A 97 13.67 -11.62 -21.76
C MET A 97 14.90 -10.73 -21.78
N VAL A 98 14.91 -9.73 -22.66
CA VAL A 98 15.99 -8.75 -22.74
C VAL A 98 15.88 -7.74 -21.60
N SER A 99 14.68 -7.32 -21.20
CA SER A 99 14.51 -6.29 -20.16
C SER A 99 14.81 -6.78 -18.74
N VAL A 100 14.55 -8.07 -18.42
CA VAL A 100 14.81 -8.66 -17.09
C VAL A 100 16.22 -8.37 -16.54
N PRO A 101 17.33 -8.67 -17.24
CA PRO A 101 18.67 -8.39 -16.72
C PRO A 101 18.91 -6.89 -16.49
N PHE A 102 18.37 -5.99 -17.32
CA PHE A 102 18.47 -4.54 -17.10
C PHE A 102 17.70 -4.08 -15.85
N LYS A 103 16.51 -4.65 -15.62
CA LYS A 103 15.73 -4.36 -14.40
C LYS A 103 16.49 -4.79 -13.15
N LEU A 104 17.06 -6.00 -13.15
CA LEU A 104 17.85 -6.51 -12.04
C LEU A 104 19.09 -5.65 -11.80
N LEU A 105 19.78 -5.26 -12.87
CA LEU A 105 20.94 -4.37 -12.79
C LEU A 105 20.55 -3.02 -12.19
N LEU A 106 19.50 -2.37 -12.70
CA LEU A 106 19.00 -1.11 -12.15
C LEU A 106 18.67 -1.25 -10.66
N PHE A 107 17.93 -2.31 -10.30
CA PHE A 107 17.51 -2.54 -8.92
C PHE A 107 18.69 -2.72 -7.96
N VAL A 108 19.75 -3.40 -8.38
CA VAL A 108 20.98 -3.53 -7.57
C VAL A 108 21.76 -2.21 -7.53
N LEU A 109 21.88 -1.50 -8.65
CA LEU A 109 22.64 -0.24 -8.73
C LEU A 109 22.09 0.87 -7.82
N VAL A 110 20.78 0.92 -7.64
CA VAL A 110 20.12 1.93 -6.79
C VAL A 110 19.94 1.48 -5.35
N ASP A 111 20.49 0.32 -4.97
CA ASP A 111 20.21 -0.33 -3.69
C ASP A 111 18.70 -0.45 -3.42
N GLY A 112 18.00 -1.07 -4.37
CA GLY A 112 16.54 -1.12 -4.40
C GLY A 112 15.91 -1.76 -3.16
N TRP A 113 16.60 -2.70 -2.50
CA TRP A 113 16.13 -3.27 -1.24
C TRP A 113 16.10 -2.23 -0.11
N TYR A 114 17.12 -1.38 -0.02
CA TYR A 114 17.15 -0.30 0.97
C TYR A 114 16.03 0.71 0.71
N LEU A 115 15.77 1.06 -0.55
CA LEU A 115 14.68 1.95 -0.92
C LEU A 115 13.31 1.34 -0.58
N VAL A 116 13.06 0.08 -0.94
CA VAL A 116 11.78 -0.58 -0.67
C VAL A 116 11.53 -0.72 0.83
N VAL A 117 12.51 -1.21 1.59
CA VAL A 117 12.37 -1.38 3.04
C VAL A 117 12.28 -0.03 3.74
N GLY A 118 13.06 0.96 3.31
CA GLY A 118 13.03 2.32 3.84
C GLY A 118 11.67 2.99 3.67
N GLU A 119 11.08 2.90 2.48
CA GLU A 119 9.75 3.47 2.22
C GLU A 119 8.64 2.74 2.98
N LEU A 120 8.74 1.40 3.14
CA LEU A 120 7.81 0.66 3.99
C LEU A 120 7.88 1.10 5.45
N LEU A 121 9.08 1.28 6.01
CA LEU A 121 9.26 1.73 7.39
C LEU A 121 8.79 3.16 7.60
N ARG A 122 9.02 4.06 6.63
CA ARG A 122 8.51 5.43 6.65
C ARG A 122 6.98 5.49 6.56
N GLY A 123 6.35 4.55 5.86
CA GLY A 123 4.89 4.46 5.76
C GLY A 123 4.17 4.20 7.09
N PHE A 124 4.89 3.66 8.09
CA PHE A 124 4.36 3.36 9.42
C PHE A 124 4.89 4.27 10.54
N SER A 125 5.69 5.28 10.19
CA SER A 125 6.29 6.26 11.12
C SER A 125 5.61 7.61 11.03
#